data_AF-A0A1V5P150-F1
#
_entry.id   AF-A0A1V5P150-F1
#
_cell.length_a   1.000
_cell.length_b   1.000
_cell.length_c   1.000
_cell.angle_alpha   90.00
_cell.angle_beta   90.00
_cell.angle_gamma   90.00
#
_symmetry.space_group_name_H-M   'P 1'
#
loop_
_entity.id
_entity.type
_entity.pdbx_description
1 polymer ?
#
loop_
_entity_poly.entity_id
_entity_poly.type
_entity_poly.pdbx_seq_one_letter_code
_entity_poly.pdbx_strand_id
1 'polypeptide(L)' 'MARALVSQDALQEAMDHYGRLVRERQSLTEIEKDLTQMLERQPDDPRPLQTLGDLNMQNGRLDKAMEFYKRALSKL' A
#
# COMPACT_ATOMS: atom_id res chain seq x y z
N MET A 1 -9.23 -19.06 14.20
CA MET A 1 -8.48 -19.13 12.93
C MET A 1 -9.29 -18.59 11.74
N ALA A 2 -10.56 -18.97 11.53
CA ALA A 2 -11.38 -18.50 10.40
C ALA A 2 -11.54 -16.96 10.27
N ARG A 3 -11.72 -16.23 11.39
CA ARG A 3 -11.93 -14.77 11.35
C ARG A 3 -10.68 -13.98 10.90
N ALA A 4 -9.48 -14.50 11.17
CA ALA A 4 -8.23 -13.91 10.72
C ALA A 4 -8.00 -14.15 9.22
N LEU A 5 -8.34 -15.34 8.72
CA LEU A 5 -8.30 -15.68 7.29
C LEU A 5 -9.24 -14.80 6.48
N VAL A 6 -10.49 -14.64 6.92
CA VAL A 6 -11.46 -13.74 6.27
C VAL A 6 -10.96 -12.29 6.24
N SER A 7 -10.30 -11.82 7.30
CA SER A 7 -9.70 -10.48 7.30
C SER A 7 -8.47 -10.35 6.40
N GLN A 8 -7.69 -11.42 6.24
CA GLN A 8 -6.55 -11.45 5.32
C GLN A 8 -7.02 -11.48 3.86
N ASP A 9 -8.05 -12.25 3.53
CA ASP A 9 -8.63 -12.29 2.19
C ASP A 9 -9.19 -10.92 1.79
N ALA A 10 -9.95 -10.27 2.68
CA ALA A 10 -10.45 -8.93 2.45
C ALA A 10 -9.31 -7.89 2.28
N LEU A 11 -8.20 -8.05 3.02
CA LEU A 11 -7.02 -7.20 2.86
C LEU A 11 -6.34 -7.43 1.51
N GLN A 12 -6.24 -8.68 1.07
CA GLN A 12 -5.68 -9.06 -0.22
C GLN A 12 -6.46 -8.41 -1.37
N GLU A 13 -7.79 -8.53 -1.33
CA GLU A 13 -8.68 -7.90 -2.31
C GLU A 13 -8.55 -6.37 -2.32
N ALA A 14 -8.45 -5.75 -1.14
CA ALA A 14 -8.23 -4.31 -1.03
C ALA A 14 -6.88 -3.89 -1.64
N MET A 15 -5.80 -4.65 -1.38
CA MET A 15 -4.48 -4.37 -1.97
C MET A 15 -4.49 -4.49 -3.50
N ASP A 16 -5.14 -5.52 -4.04
CA ASP A 16 -5.27 -5.69 -5.49
C ASP A 16 -6.05 -4.53 -6.12
N HIS A 17 -7.12 -4.08 -5.44
CA HIS A 17 -7.90 -2.92 -5.86
C HIS A 17 -7.06 -1.64 -5.88
N TYR A 18 -6.37 -1.31 -4.78
CA TYR A 18 -5.52 -0.11 -4.71
C TYR A 18 -4.38 -0.16 -5.74
N GLY A 19 -3.71 -1.30 -5.90
CA GLY A 19 -2.68 -1.45 -6.92
C GLY A 19 -3.20 -1.24 -8.35
N ARG A 20 -4.46 -1.58 -8.63
CA ARG A 20 -5.10 -1.25 -9.91
C ARG A 20 -5.38 0.25 -10.03
N LEU A 21 -6.04 0.86 -9.04
CA LEU A 21 -6.36 2.30 -9.06
C LEU A 21 -5.11 3.17 -9.23
N VAL A 22 -4.05 2.82 -8.50
CA VAL A 22 -2.75 3.47 -8.63
C VAL A 22 -2.21 3.28 -10.04
N ARG A 23 -2.17 2.06 -10.60
CA ARG A 23 -1.71 1.84 -11.99
C ARG A 23 -2.53 2.60 -13.04
N GLU A 24 -3.82 2.79 -12.79
CA GLU A 24 -4.74 3.60 -13.60
C GLU A 24 -4.56 5.13 -13.39
N ARG A 25 -3.53 5.54 -12.64
CA ARG A 25 -3.18 6.92 -12.30
C ARG A 25 -4.23 7.65 -11.49
N GLN A 26 -5.05 6.92 -10.74
CA GLN A 26 -5.95 7.52 -9.77
C GLN A 26 -5.16 7.85 -8.49
N SER A 27 -4.81 9.13 -8.34
CA SER A 27 -4.21 9.63 -7.11
C SER A 27 -5.30 10.17 -6.19
N LEU A 28 -5.84 9.31 -5.33
CA LEU A 28 -6.83 9.69 -4.33
C LEU A 28 -6.15 9.84 -2.96
N THR A 29 -6.39 10.97 -2.30
CA THR A 29 -5.95 11.21 -0.91
C THR A 29 -6.46 10.13 0.06
N GLU A 30 -7.61 9.53 -0.27
CA GLU A 30 -8.21 8.41 0.46
C GLU A 30 -7.35 7.13 0.37
N ILE A 31 -6.76 6.83 -0.80
CA ILE A 31 -5.87 5.68 -0.96
C ILE A 31 -4.62 5.83 -0.08
N GLU A 32 -4.02 7.02 -0.04
CA GLU A 32 -2.86 7.29 0.80
C GLU A 32 -3.19 7.09 2.29
N LYS A 33 -4.36 7.56 2.72
CA LYS A 33 -4.88 7.38 4.08
C LYS A 33 -5.15 5.91 4.42
N ASP A 34 -5.80 5.18 3.53
CA ASP A 34 -6.17 3.79 3.75
C ASP A 34 -4.93 2.88 3.81
N LEU A 35 -3.99 3.04 2.88
CA LEU A 35 -2.71 2.32 2.89
C LEU A 35 -1.91 2.59 4.18
N THR A 36 -1.97 3.81 4.70
CA THR A 36 -1.34 4.15 5.99
C THR A 36 -1.98 3.39 7.15
N GLN A 37 -3.31 3.29 7.20
CA GLN A 37 -4.00 2.49 8.21
C GLN A 37 -3.73 1.00 8.07
N MET A 38 -3.56 0.49 6.84
CA MET A 38 -3.18 -0.90 6.61
C MET A 38 -1.81 -1.22 7.20
N LEU A 39 -0.85 -0.28 7.11
CA LEU A 39 0.46 -0.43 7.75
C LEU A 39 0.40 -0.46 9.27
N GLU A 40 -0.51 0.29 9.89
CA GLU A 40 -0.71 0.23 11.33
C GLU A 40 -1.26 -1.13 11.78
N ARG A 41 -2.10 -1.76 10.95
CA ARG A 41 -2.69 -3.08 11.24
C ARG A 41 -1.73 -4.23 10.95
N GLN A 42 -0.92 -4.10 9.89
CA GLN A 42 0.02 -5.13 9.43
C GLN A 42 1.38 -4.49 9.11
N PRO A 43 2.16 -4.15 10.15
CA PRO A 43 3.43 -3.42 9.98
C PRO A 43 4.55 -4.22 9.29
N ASP A 44 4.34 -5.53 9.14
CA ASP A 44 5.30 -6.44 8.49
C ASP A 44 4.90 -6.77 7.05
N ASP A 45 3.77 -6.26 6.57
CA ASP A 45 3.39 -6.39 5.17
C ASP A 45 4.07 -5.29 4.33
N PRO A 46 4.96 -5.64 3.38
CA PRO A 46 5.64 -4.65 2.55
C PRO A 46 4.73 -4.03 1.47
N ARG A 47 3.59 -4.65 1.15
CA ARG A 47 2.78 -4.27 -0.02
C ARG A 47 2.19 -2.86 0.08
N PRO A 48 1.61 -2.40 1.22
CA PRO A 48 1.10 -1.04 1.31
C PRO A 48 2.22 0.02 1.17
N LEU A 49 3.44 -0.27 1.66
CA LEU A 49 4.61 0.60 1.45
C LEU A 49 4.99 0.66 -0.02
N GLN A 50 5.00 -0.47 -0.72
CA GLN A 50 5.26 -0.51 -2.15
C GLN A 50 4.20 0.31 -2.93
N THR A 51 2.91 0.13 -2.63
CA THR A 51 1.82 0.87 -3.28
C THR A 51 1.86 2.37 -2.98
N LEU A 52 2.23 2.78 -1.76
CA LEU A 52 2.50 4.18 -1.43
C LEU A 52 3.69 4.74 -2.23
N GLY A 53 4.72 3.94 -2.44
CA GLY A 53 5.83 4.27 -3.31
C GLY A 53 5.35 4.55 -4.74
N ASP A 54 4.57 3.63 -5.32
CA ASP A 54 4.01 3.75 -6.68
C ASP A 54 3.14 4.99 -6.84
N LEU A 55 2.26 5.26 -5.86
CA LEU A 55 1.41 6.44 -5.84
C LEU A 55 2.24 7.74 -5.81
N ASN A 56 3.28 7.79 -4.98
CA ASN A 56 4.17 8.95 -4.92
C ASN A 56 5.00 9.13 -6.18
N MET A 57 5.44 8.03 -6.80
CA MET A 57 6.22 8.03 -8.03
C MET A 57 5.39 8.62 -9.18
N GLN A 58 4.12 8.23 -9.29
CA GLN A 58 3.20 8.77 -10.29
C GLN A 58 2.85 10.25 -10.08
N ASN A 59 2.81 10.69 -8.82
CA ASN A 59 2.61 12.09 -8.45
C ASN A 59 3.87 12.95 -8.60
N GLY A 60 4.99 12.39 -9.13
CA GLY A 60 6.26 13.09 -9.26
C GLY A 60 6.98 13.35 -7.94
N ARG A 61 6.50 12.78 -6.83
CA ARG A 61 7.08 12.92 -5.48
C ARG A 61 8.17 11.86 -5.27
N LEU A 62 9.23 11.93 -6.08
CA LEU A 62 10.26 10.88 -6.20
C LEU A 62 10.99 10.59 -4.88
N ASP A 63 11.31 11.61 -4.09
CA ASP A 63 11.99 11.44 -2.80
C ASP A 63 11.15 10.59 -1.83
N LYS A 64 9.85 10.90 -1.74
CA LYS A 64 8.90 10.13 -0.93
C LYS A 64 8.73 8.71 -1.46
N ALA A 65 8.65 8.55 -2.78
CA ALA A 65 8.55 7.23 -3.40
C ALA A 65 9.75 6.35 -2.99
N MET A 66 10.97 6.88 -3.10
CA MET A 66 12.19 6.19 -2.68
C MET A 66 12.19 5.85 -1.19
N GLU A 67 11.72 6.74 -0.32
CA GLU A 67 11.59 6.46 1.12
C GLU A 67 10.68 5.25 1.36
N PHE A 68 9.49 5.24 0.75
CA PHE A 68 8.54 4.14 0.90
C PHE A 68 9.08 2.83 0.33
N TYR A 69 9.73 2.84 -0.82
CA TYR A 69 10.35 1.63 -1.38
C TYR A 69 11.46 1.09 -0.49
N LYS A 70 12.32 1.95 0.07
CA LYS A 70 13.36 1.52 1.03
C LYS A 70 12.75 0.87 2.27
N ARG A 71 11.68 1.46 2.80
CA ARG A 71 10.93 0.89 3.92
C ARG A 71 10.32 -0.46 3.53
N ALA A 72 9.73 -0.61 2.34
CA ALA A 72 9.18 -1.88 1.86
C ALA A 72 10.27 -2.96 1.78
N LEU A 73 11.46 -2.62 1.23
CA LEU A 73 12.59 -3.53 1.14
C LEU A 73 13.12 -3.99 2.51
N SER A 74 13.00 -3.15 3.55
CA SER A 74 13.36 -3.55 4.92
C SER A 74 12.37 -4.53 5.57
N LYS A 75 11.25 -4.81 4.91
CA LYS A 75 10.14 -5.66 5.37
C LYS A 75 9.97 -6.93 4.53
N LEU A 76 10.81 -7.14 3.53
CA LEU A 76 10.93 -8.41 2.79
C LEU A 76 11.66 -9.46 3.64
#